data_AF-A0A813FDN5-F1
#
_entry.id   AF-A0A813FDN5-F1
#
_cell.length_a   1.000
_cell.length_b   1.000
_cell.length_c   1.000
_cell.angle_alpha   90.00
_cell.angle_beta   90.00
_cell.angle_gamma   90.00
#
_symmetry.space_group_name_H-M   'P 1'
#
loop_
_entity.id
_entity.type
_entity.pdbx_description
1 polymer ?
#
loop_
_entity_poly.entity_id
_entity_poly.type
_entity_poly.pdbx_seq_one_letter_code
_entity_poly.pdbx_strand_id
1 'polypeptide(L)'
;MSENVDVQNGEPNVDKYGRAESGLDPACSLGNSFDFERCLTSGPLAADLRLAVGLDKVLRRLGQELRRNGTKSGCRGTQADRIGTFISHDWGSRGSLKFMSLLLIFNSRAAAVIAVSVSVTVALLEAYDVMPRKSAERLVGGRRYMTQSGEASLCGLVAYLFILCFWQRILSLCGRSASVFLDKLCIDQENEEQKERAILGLAGFLDISDRLLILWSPNYFDRLWCTYELASWLRLSGMKDTTVMPIHIAPALFAITFSLWSSIIIFIYAPTIRGYFLWSDVRRSGSDLLTFDVVSGVAGLLCAIVGGVILPTHLSRHLANSLRLLPQQLERFSIRETNCFCCSHHHVHPETKKHLPCDRQLIFKMLLQWQQDFTGSAESVATLEAFDFRIRQKLEPWVLRHIGGAHVPFRMLLATSCVPLMCSTIDYIPAMIELGGVPAFRLGLDAILQSFVLGPGVATAIMMISAAGFDCKNHVGCDLFFTLLKSTASTLVLAIIWASINIPRAILGHVGWQLAVGAVLVVPTIAIFRCCCRSAVGPSE
;
A
#
# COMPACT_ATOMS: atom_id res chain seq x y z
N MET A 1 -71.67 -5.97 -9.96
CA MET A 1 -70.99 -6.03 -11.27
C MET A 1 -70.47 -4.63 -11.53
N SER A 2 -69.14 -4.48 -11.62
CA SER A 2 -68.35 -3.28 -11.94
C SER A 2 -68.63 -1.98 -11.16
N GLU A 3 -67.78 -1.68 -10.18
CA GLU A 3 -67.49 -0.29 -9.78
C GLU A 3 -65.98 -0.03 -9.84
N ASN A 4 -65.66 1.05 -10.54
CA ASN A 4 -64.33 1.61 -10.77
C ASN A 4 -63.74 2.14 -9.47
N VAL A 5 -62.45 1.88 -9.24
CA VAL A 5 -61.66 2.58 -8.22
C VAL A 5 -60.56 3.35 -8.93
N ASP A 6 -60.65 4.68 -8.81
CA ASP A 6 -59.63 5.65 -9.20
C ASP A 6 -58.33 5.41 -8.43
N VAL A 7 -57.23 5.23 -9.16
CA VAL A 7 -55.87 5.24 -8.60
C VAL A 7 -55.27 6.61 -8.84
N GLN A 8 -55.10 7.37 -7.77
CA GLN A 8 -54.33 8.61 -7.76
C GLN A 8 -52.84 8.30 -7.98
N ASN A 9 -52.27 8.92 -9.01
CA ASN A 9 -50.83 8.91 -9.28
C ASN A 9 -50.10 9.80 -8.27
N GLY A 10 -49.35 9.19 -7.35
CA GLY A 10 -48.34 9.87 -6.54
C GLY A 10 -46.98 9.82 -7.23
N GLU A 11 -46.40 10.99 -7.54
CA GLU A 11 -45.04 11.13 -8.04
C GLU A 11 -44.01 10.70 -6.98
N PRO A 12 -42.94 9.94 -7.35
CA PRO A 12 -41.84 9.67 -6.44
C PRO A 12 -40.88 10.85 -6.37
N ASN A 13 -40.61 11.27 -5.13
CA ASN A 13 -39.65 12.31 -4.76
C ASN A 13 -38.22 11.83 -5.09
N VAL A 14 -37.58 12.50 -6.06
CA VAL A 14 -36.23 12.17 -6.54
C VAL A 14 -35.19 12.89 -5.68
N ASP A 15 -34.45 12.11 -4.88
CA ASP A 15 -33.34 12.63 -4.09
C ASP A 15 -32.10 12.92 -4.95
N LYS A 16 -31.35 13.96 -4.57
CA LYS A 16 -30.39 14.72 -5.38
C LYS A 16 -29.08 13.99 -5.76
N TYR A 17 -29.02 12.68 -5.62
CA TYR A 17 -27.83 11.87 -5.92
C TYR A 17 -28.24 10.63 -6.71
N GLY A 18 -28.42 10.80 -8.02
CA GLY A 18 -28.77 9.72 -8.96
C GLY A 18 -27.78 8.55 -8.90
N ARG A 19 -28.15 7.51 -8.15
CA ARG A 19 -27.50 6.20 -8.19
C ARG A 19 -28.60 5.16 -8.42
N ALA A 20 -28.54 4.55 -9.60
CA ALA A 20 -29.45 3.49 -10.01
C ALA A 20 -29.34 2.29 -9.06
N GLU A 21 -30.48 1.88 -8.49
CA GLU A 21 -30.62 0.61 -7.79
C GLU A 21 -30.62 -0.52 -8.80
N SER A 22 -29.56 -1.33 -8.80
CA SER A 22 -29.53 -2.61 -9.49
C SER A 22 -30.35 -3.61 -8.68
N GLY A 23 -31.45 -4.08 -9.27
CA GLY A 23 -32.30 -5.14 -8.70
C GLY A 23 -31.52 -6.41 -8.39
N LEU A 24 -31.54 -6.79 -7.11
CA LEU A 24 -31.16 -8.09 -6.58
C LEU A 24 -32.34 -8.60 -5.74
N ASP A 25 -32.63 -9.89 -5.89
CA ASP A 25 -33.81 -10.63 -5.43
C ASP A 25 -34.33 -10.32 -4.00
N PRO A 26 -35.66 -10.20 -3.79
CA PRO A 26 -36.27 -9.93 -2.49
C PRO A 26 -36.61 -11.22 -1.71
N ALA A 27 -35.72 -12.21 -1.68
CA ALA A 27 -35.92 -13.47 -0.96
C ALA A 27 -34.80 -13.74 0.06
N CYS A 28 -34.49 -12.75 0.90
CA CYS A 28 -33.72 -12.96 2.14
C CYS A 28 -34.02 -11.85 3.15
N SER A 29 -35.30 -11.54 3.37
CA SER A 29 -35.75 -10.71 4.49
C SER A 29 -35.86 -11.56 5.76
N LEU A 30 -34.72 -12.00 6.29
CA LEU A 30 -34.65 -12.37 7.70
C LEU A 30 -34.64 -11.07 8.50
N GLY A 31 -35.83 -10.68 8.96
CA GLY A 31 -35.98 -9.65 9.96
C GLY A 31 -35.13 -9.99 11.18
N ASN A 32 -34.38 -9.00 11.65
CA ASN A 32 -33.88 -8.88 13.02
C ASN A 32 -33.10 -7.57 13.13
N SER A 33 -33.82 -6.48 13.39
CA SER A 33 -33.28 -5.38 14.19
C SER A 33 -33.06 -5.90 15.61
N PHE A 34 -32.00 -6.68 15.78
CA PHE A 34 -31.52 -7.08 17.10
C PHE A 34 -30.81 -5.87 17.71
N ASP A 35 -31.25 -5.45 18.89
CA ASP A 35 -30.63 -4.39 19.70
C ASP A 35 -29.17 -4.76 20.02
N PHE A 36 -28.27 -4.33 19.13
CA PHE A 36 -26.83 -4.61 19.19
C PHE A 36 -26.16 -3.87 20.36
N GLU A 37 -26.76 -2.80 20.87
CA GLU A 37 -26.21 -1.97 21.96
C GLU A 37 -26.18 -2.67 23.33
N ARG A 38 -26.98 -3.72 23.56
CA ARG A 38 -27.07 -4.35 24.89
C ARG A 38 -26.06 -5.47 25.17
N CYS A 39 -25.36 -6.01 24.16
CA CYS A 39 -24.42 -7.11 24.33
C CYS A 39 -22.94 -6.66 24.44
N LEU A 40 -22.67 -5.42 24.80
CA LEU A 40 -21.32 -4.86 25.01
C LEU A 40 -20.90 -4.91 26.49
N THR A 41 -21.11 -6.04 27.17
CA THR A 41 -20.81 -6.21 28.60
C THR A 41 -19.35 -6.60 28.90
N SER A 42 -18.39 -6.19 28.06
CA SER A 42 -17.13 -5.73 28.64
C SER A 42 -17.39 -4.30 29.08
N GLY A 43 -17.55 -4.06 30.38
CA GLY A 43 -17.85 -2.73 30.92
C GLY A 43 -16.98 -1.63 30.28
N PRO A 44 -17.46 -0.37 30.22
CA PRO A 44 -16.80 0.70 29.49
C PRO A 44 -15.32 0.75 29.88
N LEU A 45 -14.43 0.75 28.87
CA LEU A 45 -12.98 0.83 29.09
C LEU A 45 -12.73 1.97 30.06
N ALA A 46 -12.13 1.64 31.22
CA ALA A 46 -11.93 2.58 32.28
C ALA A 46 -11.15 3.79 31.74
N ALA A 47 -11.58 5.01 32.09
CA ALA A 47 -11.07 6.23 31.47
C ALA A 47 -9.54 6.38 31.64
N ASP A 48 -8.99 5.84 32.72
CA ASP A 48 -7.55 5.76 32.99
C ASP A 48 -6.77 4.91 31.97
N LEU A 49 -7.43 3.91 31.38
CA LEU A 49 -6.83 2.98 30.43
C LEU A 49 -6.94 3.43 28.97
N ARG A 50 -7.76 4.44 28.65
CA ARG A 50 -7.99 4.90 27.27
C ARG A 50 -6.78 5.65 26.71
N LEU A 51 -5.70 4.92 26.45
CA LEU A 51 -4.44 5.48 26.00
C LEU A 51 -4.29 5.36 24.48
N ALA A 52 -3.86 6.45 23.85
CA ALA A 52 -3.45 6.49 22.46
C ALA A 52 -2.10 7.20 22.33
N VAL A 53 -1.41 6.98 21.21
CA VAL A 53 -0.12 7.59 20.94
C VAL A 53 -0.13 8.28 19.58
N GLY A 54 0.52 9.44 19.48
CA GLY A 54 0.75 10.08 18.19
C GLY A 54 1.64 9.21 17.31
N LEU A 55 1.27 9.06 16.04
CA LEU A 55 2.02 8.25 15.07
C LEU A 55 3.45 8.76 14.87
N ASP A 56 3.69 10.06 15.06
CA ASP A 56 5.04 10.64 15.09
C ASP A 56 5.96 9.99 16.13
N LYS A 57 5.42 9.62 17.30
CA LYS A 57 6.17 8.91 18.35
C LYS A 57 6.45 7.46 17.93
N VAL A 58 5.49 6.79 17.28
CA VAL A 58 5.65 5.42 16.73
C VAL A 58 6.74 5.36 15.66
N LEU A 59 6.79 6.36 14.78
CA LEU A 59 7.74 6.44 13.67
C LEU A 59 9.10 7.04 14.07
N ARG A 60 9.22 7.60 15.27
CA ARG A 60 10.44 8.24 15.76
C ARG A 60 11.64 7.29 15.71
N ARG A 61 12.82 7.84 15.40
CA ARG A 61 14.10 7.09 15.31
C ARG A 61 13.98 5.84 14.42
N LEU A 62 13.36 6.00 13.25
CA LEU A 62 13.15 4.93 12.28
C LEU A 62 12.36 3.74 12.84
N GLY A 63 11.28 4.04 13.57
CA GLY A 63 10.43 3.03 14.18
C GLY A 63 11.14 2.21 15.26
N GLN A 64 11.99 2.84 16.08
CA GLN A 64 12.76 2.15 17.11
C GLN A 64 11.87 1.30 18.03
N GLU A 65 10.69 1.81 18.38
CA GLU A 65 9.72 1.13 19.23
C GLU A 65 9.17 -0.15 18.57
N LEU A 66 9.00 -0.17 17.24
CA LEU A 66 8.60 -1.36 16.48
C LEU A 66 9.75 -2.37 16.35
N ARG A 67 11.00 -1.92 16.41
CA ARG A 67 12.20 -2.74 16.17
C ARG A 67 12.81 -3.36 17.43
N ARG A 68 12.60 -2.76 18.60
CA ARG A 68 13.14 -3.28 19.86
C ARG A 68 12.43 -4.57 20.26
N ASN A 69 13.19 -5.62 20.55
CA ASN A 69 12.67 -6.78 21.26
C ASN A 69 12.79 -6.47 22.76
N GLY A 70 11.69 -6.01 23.37
CA GLY A 70 11.69 -5.60 24.77
C GLY A 70 10.46 -4.74 25.11
N THR A 71 10.09 -4.77 26.38
CA THR A 71 8.90 -4.10 26.96
C THR A 71 9.15 -2.65 27.35
N LYS A 72 10.41 -2.23 27.49
CA LYS A 72 10.78 -0.86 27.86
C LYS A 72 10.60 0.09 26.67
N SER A 73 9.45 0.77 26.62
CA SER A 73 9.21 1.86 25.69
C SER A 73 9.73 3.19 26.27
N GLY A 74 10.30 4.03 25.41
CA GLY A 74 10.71 5.38 25.83
C GLY A 74 9.56 6.41 25.80
N CYS A 75 8.35 5.98 25.45
CA CYS A 75 7.19 6.83 25.20
C CYS A 75 5.92 6.09 25.65
N ARG A 76 5.16 6.71 26.56
CA ARG A 76 3.83 6.23 26.97
C ARG A 76 2.73 6.96 26.18
N GLY A 77 1.61 6.27 25.97
CA GLY A 77 0.38 6.85 25.46
C GLY A 77 -0.17 7.94 26.37
N THR A 78 -1.05 8.77 25.82
CA THR A 78 -1.82 9.80 26.53
C THR A 78 -3.30 9.44 26.50
N GLN A 79 -4.06 9.89 27.49
CA GLN A 79 -5.51 9.67 27.52
C GLN A 79 -6.17 10.25 26.25
N ALA A 80 -7.10 9.49 25.68
CA ALA A 80 -7.82 9.83 24.47
C ALA A 80 -9.24 9.26 24.51
N ASP A 81 -10.24 10.10 24.24
CA ASP A 81 -11.63 9.65 24.15
C ASP A 81 -11.92 8.85 22.88
N ARG A 82 -11.14 9.10 21.83
CA ARG A 82 -11.22 8.41 20.54
C ARG A 82 -9.84 8.10 19.98
N ILE A 83 -9.76 7.00 19.25
CA ILE A 83 -8.54 6.50 18.64
C ILE A 83 -8.69 6.51 17.12
N GLY A 84 -7.82 7.23 16.43
CA GLY A 84 -7.94 7.37 14.98
C GLY A 84 -7.63 6.08 14.23
N THR A 85 -6.76 5.20 14.75
CA THR A 85 -6.45 3.90 14.11
C THR A 85 -5.96 2.89 15.14
N PHE A 86 -6.59 1.72 15.18
CA PHE A 86 -6.06 0.56 15.90
C PHE A 86 -5.07 -0.19 15.00
N ILE A 87 -3.82 -0.35 15.43
CA ILE A 87 -2.79 -1.07 14.65
C ILE A 87 -2.65 -2.50 15.18
N SER A 88 -3.30 -3.44 14.52
CA SER A 88 -3.16 -4.87 14.81
C SER A 88 -1.95 -5.44 14.05
N HIS A 89 -1.08 -6.15 14.76
CA HIS A 89 0.15 -6.68 14.17
C HIS A 89 0.75 -7.85 14.94
N ASP A 90 1.47 -8.72 14.22
CA ASP A 90 2.24 -9.80 14.85
C ASP A 90 3.56 -9.27 15.43
N TRP A 91 3.80 -9.48 16.72
CA TRP A 91 5.04 -9.08 17.41
C TRP A 91 6.29 -9.75 16.83
N GLY A 92 6.19 -11.01 16.38
CA GLY A 92 7.33 -11.78 15.90
C GLY A 92 7.89 -11.28 14.56
N SER A 93 7.07 -10.58 13.77
CA SER A 93 7.50 -10.04 12.48
C SER A 93 8.45 -8.84 12.60
N ARG A 94 9.33 -8.70 11.60
CA ARG A 94 10.41 -7.68 11.57
C ARG A 94 9.85 -6.26 11.72
N GLY A 95 10.29 -5.55 12.76
CA GLY A 95 9.87 -4.17 13.03
C GLY A 95 10.16 -3.15 11.93
N SER A 96 11.24 -3.35 11.16
CA SER A 96 11.56 -2.48 10.01
C SER A 96 10.51 -2.56 8.89
N LEU A 97 9.94 -3.74 8.65
CA LEU A 97 8.88 -3.92 7.64
C LEU A 97 7.58 -3.23 8.07
N LYS A 98 7.25 -3.31 9.36
CA LYS A 98 6.12 -2.57 9.96
C LYS A 98 6.33 -1.06 9.81
N PHE A 99 7.51 -0.57 10.16
CA PHE A 99 7.88 0.83 10.02
C PHE A 99 7.73 1.32 8.57
N MET A 100 8.30 0.59 7.61
CA MET A 100 8.19 0.93 6.19
C MET A 100 6.73 0.92 5.71
N SER A 101 5.92 -0.03 6.19
CA SER A 101 4.49 -0.09 5.88
C SER A 101 3.73 1.12 6.41
N LEU A 102 4.04 1.57 7.63
CA LEU A 102 3.43 2.76 8.21
C LEU A 102 3.86 4.05 7.48
N LEU A 103 5.14 4.17 7.07
CA LEU A 103 5.58 5.29 6.21
C LEU A 103 4.77 5.33 4.91
N LEU A 104 4.61 4.18 4.27
CA LEU A 104 3.88 4.07 3.02
C LEU A 104 2.39 4.42 3.20
N ILE A 105 1.74 3.96 4.28
CA ILE A 105 0.32 4.24 4.53
C ILE A 105 0.08 5.72 4.86
N PHE A 106 0.88 6.29 5.75
CA PHE A 106 0.57 7.59 6.36
C PHE A 106 1.30 8.77 5.74
N ASN A 107 2.45 8.57 5.09
CA ASN A 107 3.30 9.67 4.63
C ASN A 107 3.43 9.77 3.10
N SER A 108 3.26 8.66 2.36
CA SER A 108 3.50 8.63 0.91
C SER A 108 2.67 9.64 0.12
N ARG A 109 1.39 9.82 0.45
CA ARG A 109 0.52 10.79 -0.25
C ARG A 109 1.01 12.22 -0.07
N ALA A 110 1.35 12.62 1.15
CA ALA A 110 1.88 13.95 1.41
C ALA A 110 3.23 14.14 0.71
N ALA A 111 4.09 13.12 0.78
CA ALA A 111 5.38 13.13 0.10
C ALA A 111 5.24 13.33 -1.41
N ALA A 112 4.31 12.61 -2.05
CA ALA A 112 4.02 12.76 -3.47
C ALA A 112 3.55 14.17 -3.85
N VAL A 113 2.56 14.70 -3.12
CA VAL A 113 1.99 16.03 -3.40
C VAL A 113 3.04 17.13 -3.23
N ILE A 114 3.79 17.10 -2.13
CA ILE A 114 4.81 18.11 -1.85
C ILE A 114 5.98 18.01 -2.84
N ALA A 115 6.44 16.80 -3.17
CA ALA A 115 7.49 16.60 -4.16
C ALA A 115 7.13 17.22 -5.51
N VAL A 116 5.95 16.88 -6.04
CA VAL A 116 5.45 17.44 -7.30
C VAL A 116 5.31 18.96 -7.22
N SER A 117 4.77 19.48 -6.11
CA SER A 117 4.61 20.94 -5.92
C SER A 117 5.94 21.67 -5.89
N VAL A 118 6.95 21.11 -5.20
CA VAL A 118 8.31 21.65 -5.16
C VAL A 118 8.93 21.61 -6.55
N SER A 119 8.83 20.48 -7.28
CA SER A 119 9.34 20.38 -8.65
C SER A 119 8.69 21.41 -9.57
N VAL A 120 7.36 21.58 -9.55
CA VAL A 120 6.68 22.59 -10.37
C VAL A 120 7.17 23.99 -10.03
N THR A 121 7.33 24.29 -8.74
CA THR A 121 7.82 25.60 -8.28
C THR A 121 9.23 25.86 -8.81
N VAL A 122 10.14 24.90 -8.69
CA VAL A 122 11.52 25.02 -9.20
C VAL A 122 11.53 25.21 -10.72
N ALA A 123 10.76 24.40 -11.45
CA ALA A 123 10.68 24.53 -12.91
C ALA A 123 10.10 25.88 -13.36
N LEU A 124 9.14 26.45 -12.63
CA LEU A 124 8.64 27.79 -12.91
C LEU A 124 9.68 28.87 -12.60
N LEU A 125 10.39 28.77 -11.48
CA LEU A 125 11.46 29.72 -11.14
C LEU A 125 12.59 29.70 -12.18
N GLU A 126 12.91 28.54 -12.75
CA GLU A 126 13.80 28.43 -13.89
C GLU A 126 13.20 29.07 -15.15
N ALA A 127 11.93 28.78 -15.47
CA ALA A 127 11.26 29.32 -16.65
C ALA A 127 11.13 30.86 -16.66
N TYR A 128 11.12 31.49 -15.48
CA TYR A 128 11.12 32.95 -15.33
C TYR A 128 12.50 33.54 -15.03
N ASP A 129 13.57 32.74 -15.19
CA ASP A 129 14.97 33.15 -15.00
C ASP A 129 15.27 33.72 -13.59
N VAL A 130 14.45 33.36 -12.59
CA VAL A 130 14.70 33.66 -11.18
C VAL A 130 15.79 32.75 -10.63
N MET A 131 15.81 31.50 -11.09
CA MET A 131 16.85 30.51 -10.80
C MET A 131 17.74 30.31 -12.03
N PRO A 132 19.08 30.23 -11.89
CA PRO A 132 19.97 30.03 -13.03
C PRO A 132 19.67 28.72 -13.76
N ARG A 133 19.41 28.81 -15.06
CA ARG A 133 19.28 27.61 -15.90
C ARG A 133 20.65 27.03 -16.17
N LYS A 134 20.93 25.85 -15.63
CA LYS A 134 22.08 25.04 -16.03
C LYS A 134 21.71 24.25 -17.29
N SER A 135 21.50 24.94 -18.40
CA SER A 135 21.16 24.29 -19.67
C SER A 135 22.41 23.74 -20.34
N ALA A 136 22.39 22.48 -20.79
CA ALA A 136 23.29 22.04 -21.84
C ALA A 136 22.59 22.26 -23.20
N GLU A 137 23.28 22.88 -24.15
CA GLU A 137 22.80 22.95 -25.53
C GLU A 137 22.96 21.55 -26.17
N ARG A 138 21.86 20.96 -26.65
CA ARG A 138 21.89 19.80 -27.55
C ARG A 138 21.47 20.17 -28.96
N LEU A 139 22.25 19.72 -29.94
CA LEU A 139 21.88 19.81 -31.35
C LEU A 139 20.99 18.61 -31.71
N VAL A 140 19.73 18.83 -32.11
CA VAL A 140 18.85 17.78 -32.64
C VAL A 140 18.31 18.24 -34.00
N GLY A 141 18.62 17.50 -35.08
CA GLY A 141 18.20 17.88 -36.44
C GLY A 141 18.65 19.28 -36.87
N GLY A 142 19.85 19.70 -36.46
CA GLY A 142 20.42 21.02 -36.79
C GLY A 142 19.87 22.20 -35.98
N ARG A 143 18.90 21.98 -35.08
CA ARG A 143 18.41 22.99 -34.14
C ARG A 143 19.02 22.79 -32.76
N ARG A 144 19.39 23.88 -32.11
CA ARG A 144 19.85 23.86 -30.72
C ARG A 144 18.64 23.85 -29.80
N TYR A 145 18.62 22.92 -28.87
CA TYR A 145 17.64 22.81 -27.80
C TYR A 145 18.38 22.93 -26.49
N MET A 146 17.84 23.70 -25.55
CA MET A 146 18.27 23.63 -24.16
C MET A 146 17.73 22.33 -23.56
N THR A 147 18.60 21.51 -23.00
CA THR A 147 18.19 20.29 -22.28
C THR A 147 17.87 20.57 -20.82
N GLN A 148 17.18 19.62 -20.19
CA GLN A 148 16.80 19.58 -18.78
C GLN A 148 17.97 19.96 -17.84
N SER A 149 17.70 20.85 -16.89
CA SER A 149 18.60 21.17 -15.78
C SER A 149 18.60 20.06 -14.72
N GLY A 150 17.47 19.35 -14.56
CA GLY A 150 17.31 18.28 -13.58
C GLY A 150 17.10 18.73 -12.14
N GLU A 151 17.08 20.04 -11.91
CA GLU A 151 17.01 20.63 -10.58
C GLU A 151 15.61 20.42 -9.97
N ALA A 152 14.55 20.50 -10.78
CA ALA A 152 13.19 20.25 -10.30
C ALA A 152 13.02 18.79 -9.85
N SER A 153 13.59 17.84 -10.58
CA SER A 153 13.66 16.44 -10.14
C SER A 153 14.43 16.27 -8.83
N LEU A 154 15.63 16.84 -8.72
CA LEU A 154 16.46 16.67 -7.53
C LEU A 154 15.80 17.28 -6.29
N CYS A 155 15.29 18.50 -6.39
CA CYS A 155 14.52 19.13 -5.31
C CYS A 155 13.26 18.33 -4.97
N GLY A 156 12.57 17.79 -5.99
CA GLY A 156 11.44 16.88 -5.82
C GLY A 156 11.79 15.62 -5.02
N LEU A 157 12.92 14.97 -5.33
CA LEU A 157 13.41 13.81 -4.59
C LEU A 157 13.70 14.17 -3.13
N VAL A 158 14.45 15.25 -2.90
CA VAL A 158 14.81 15.68 -1.54
C VAL A 158 13.55 15.98 -0.73
N ALA A 159 12.60 16.71 -1.32
CA ALA A 159 11.30 16.98 -0.71
C ALA A 159 10.51 15.69 -0.45
N TYR A 160 10.47 14.76 -1.41
CA TYR A 160 9.80 13.47 -1.27
C TYR A 160 10.35 12.69 -0.07
N LEU A 161 11.68 12.51 0.02
CA LEU A 161 12.30 11.75 1.11
C LEU A 161 12.14 12.44 2.46
N PHE A 162 12.28 13.77 2.49
CA PHE A 162 12.09 14.54 3.69
C PHE A 162 10.66 14.39 4.23
N ILE A 163 9.64 14.60 3.38
CA ILE A 163 8.24 14.47 3.79
C ILE A 163 7.93 13.00 4.12
N LEU A 164 8.39 12.03 3.33
CA LEU A 164 8.16 10.61 3.60
C LEU A 164 8.66 10.22 5.00
N CYS A 165 9.82 10.71 5.42
CA CYS A 165 10.41 10.39 6.73
C CYS A 165 9.85 11.23 7.89
N PHE A 166 9.47 12.49 7.64
CA PHE A 166 9.19 13.45 8.70
C PHE A 166 7.75 14.00 8.71
N TRP A 167 6.86 13.59 7.81
CA TRP A 167 5.50 14.13 7.71
C TRP A 167 4.73 14.12 9.04
N GLN A 168 4.69 12.99 9.75
CA GLN A 168 3.99 12.94 11.05
C GLN A 168 4.62 13.86 12.09
N ARG A 169 5.93 14.06 12.06
CA ARG A 169 6.63 14.99 12.96
C ARG A 169 6.31 16.45 12.60
N ILE A 170 6.24 16.77 11.31
CA ILE A 170 5.82 18.11 10.84
C ILE A 170 4.39 18.38 11.32
N LEU A 171 3.50 17.41 11.15
CA LEU A 171 2.13 17.52 11.62
C LEU A 171 2.03 17.63 13.14
N SER A 172 2.89 16.94 13.91
CA SER A 172 2.89 17.06 15.36
C SER A 172 3.35 18.43 15.85
N LEU A 173 4.24 19.12 15.13
CA LEU A 173 4.56 20.53 15.39
C LEU A 173 3.35 21.45 15.19
N CYS A 174 2.40 21.08 14.33
CA CYS A 174 1.13 21.76 14.13
C CYS A 174 0.00 21.24 15.05
N GLY A 175 0.30 20.40 16.03
CA GLY A 175 -0.70 19.80 16.93
C GLY A 175 -1.61 18.75 16.25
N ARG A 176 -1.22 18.20 15.09
CA ARG A 176 -2.05 17.33 14.24
C ARG A 176 -1.40 15.96 13.98
N SER A 177 -0.95 15.24 15.00
CA SER A 177 -0.46 13.86 14.81
C SER A 177 -1.62 12.87 14.67
N ALA A 178 -1.51 11.88 13.78
CA ALA A 178 -2.49 10.80 13.74
C ALA A 178 -2.49 10.04 15.07
N SER A 179 -3.63 9.99 15.76
CA SER A 179 -3.80 9.22 16.99
C SER A 179 -3.94 7.74 16.65
N VAL A 180 -3.07 6.90 17.23
CA VAL A 180 -3.09 5.46 17.00
C VAL A 180 -3.01 4.68 18.31
N PHE A 181 -3.66 3.52 18.33
CA PHE A 181 -3.40 2.50 19.34
C PHE A 181 -2.33 1.55 18.82
N LEU A 182 -1.27 1.43 19.60
CA LEU A 182 -0.25 0.41 19.44
C LEU A 182 -0.02 -0.19 20.82
N ASP A 183 -0.44 -1.44 20.99
CA ASP A 183 -0.40 -2.21 22.24
C ASP A 183 0.88 -1.98 23.06
N LYS A 184 2.05 -2.05 22.42
CA LYS A 184 3.36 -1.90 23.05
C LYS A 184 3.60 -0.52 23.69
N LEU A 185 2.93 0.52 23.21
CA LEU A 185 3.07 1.90 23.68
C LEU A 185 1.88 2.36 24.53
N CYS A 186 0.72 1.75 24.32
CA CYS A 186 -0.53 2.14 24.98
C CYS A 186 -0.85 1.26 26.19
N ILE A 187 -0.24 0.09 26.31
CA ILE A 187 -0.36 -0.79 27.49
C ILE A 187 0.93 -0.66 28.30
N ASP A 188 0.82 -0.37 29.61
CA ASP A 188 1.96 -0.39 30.51
C ASP A 188 2.53 -1.81 30.56
N GLN A 189 3.73 -1.99 30.01
CA GLN A 189 4.37 -3.30 29.94
C GLN A 189 5.12 -3.68 31.21
N GLU A 190 5.27 -2.74 32.16
CA GLU A 190 6.03 -2.94 33.40
C GLU A 190 5.11 -3.17 34.61
N ASN A 191 3.94 -2.51 34.64
CA ASN A 191 2.94 -2.71 35.69
C ASN A 191 1.97 -3.84 35.30
N GLU A 192 2.14 -5.02 35.90
CA GLU A 192 1.33 -6.21 35.60
C GLU A 192 -0.17 -6.00 35.84
N GLU A 193 -0.57 -5.25 36.85
CA GLU A 193 -2.00 -4.99 37.14
C GLU A 193 -2.63 -4.09 36.07
N GLN A 194 -1.94 -3.00 35.68
CA GLN A 194 -2.42 -2.14 34.61
C GLN A 194 -2.39 -2.85 33.26
N LYS A 195 -1.38 -3.70 33.03
CA LYS A 195 -1.27 -4.54 31.85
C LYS A 195 -2.46 -5.49 31.75
N GLU A 196 -2.77 -6.21 32.83
CA GLU A 196 -3.90 -7.12 32.90
C GLU A 196 -5.22 -6.38 32.66
N ARG A 197 -5.45 -5.25 33.35
CA ARG A 197 -6.64 -4.42 33.14
C ARG A 197 -6.77 -3.92 31.71
N ALA A 198 -5.68 -3.49 31.08
CA ALA A 198 -5.68 -2.99 29.71
C ALA A 198 -5.90 -4.13 28.69
N ILE A 199 -5.32 -5.30 28.92
CA ILE A 199 -5.52 -6.50 28.10
C ILE A 199 -6.98 -6.96 28.18
N LEU A 200 -7.55 -7.00 29.38
CA LEU A 200 -8.97 -7.28 29.60
C LEU A 200 -9.88 -6.26 28.91
N GLY A 201 -9.40 -5.01 28.80
CA GLY A 201 -10.07 -3.90 28.12
C GLY A 201 -9.81 -3.80 26.61
N LEU A 202 -9.12 -4.76 25.98
CA LEU A 202 -8.69 -4.63 24.58
C LEU A 202 -9.83 -4.37 23.59
N ALA A 203 -10.98 -5.04 23.80
CA ALA A 203 -12.19 -4.82 23.01
C ALA A 203 -12.70 -3.37 23.11
N GLY A 204 -12.52 -2.72 24.26
CA GLY A 204 -12.90 -1.33 24.45
C GLY A 204 -12.02 -0.35 23.66
N PHE A 205 -10.74 -0.66 23.44
CA PHE A 205 -9.89 0.14 22.55
C PHE A 205 -10.34 0.02 21.09
N LEU A 206 -10.78 -1.17 20.67
CA LEU A 206 -11.35 -1.37 19.35
C LEU A 206 -12.67 -0.61 19.19
N ASP A 207 -13.54 -0.64 20.20
CA ASP A 207 -14.83 0.07 20.18
C ASP A 207 -14.68 1.60 19.99
N ILE A 208 -13.69 2.21 20.64
CA ILE A 208 -13.39 3.65 20.50
C ILE A 208 -12.47 3.99 19.31
N SER A 209 -12.11 2.99 18.49
CA SER A 209 -11.26 3.19 17.33
C SER A 209 -12.06 3.46 16.05
N ASP A 210 -11.68 4.49 15.29
CA ASP A 210 -12.36 4.85 14.04
C ASP A 210 -12.13 3.81 12.92
N ARG A 211 -11.00 3.09 12.96
CA ARG A 211 -10.63 2.09 11.94
C ARG A 211 -9.61 1.07 12.45
N LEU A 212 -9.60 -0.11 11.84
CA LEU A 212 -8.61 -1.17 12.08
C LEU A 212 -7.59 -1.23 10.93
N LEU A 213 -6.30 -1.09 11.26
CA LEU A 213 -5.18 -1.33 10.35
C LEU A 213 -4.48 -2.64 10.74
N ILE A 214 -4.52 -3.62 9.84
CA ILE A 214 -3.85 -4.91 9.99
C ILE A 214 -2.51 -4.88 9.25
N LEU A 215 -1.41 -4.98 9.98
CA LEU A 215 -0.08 -5.20 9.40
C LEU A 215 0.15 -6.70 9.27
N TRP A 216 -0.30 -7.27 8.15
CA TRP A 216 -0.34 -8.71 7.95
C TRP A 216 1.07 -9.29 7.71
N SER A 217 1.39 -10.32 8.49
CA SER A 217 2.54 -11.21 8.33
C SER A 217 2.04 -12.65 8.13
N PRO A 218 2.89 -13.58 7.65
CA PRO A 218 2.49 -14.98 7.48
C PRO A 218 2.03 -15.66 8.78
N ASN A 219 2.51 -15.17 9.93
CA ASN A 219 2.18 -15.71 11.25
C ASN A 219 0.99 -15.00 11.91
N TYR A 220 0.34 -14.05 11.23
CA TYR A 220 -0.70 -13.22 11.84
C TYR A 220 -1.89 -14.05 12.34
N PHE A 221 -2.37 -15.00 11.52
CA PHE A 221 -3.48 -15.88 11.89
C PHE A 221 -3.08 -17.00 12.86
N ASP A 222 -1.79 -17.22 13.04
CA ASP A 222 -1.27 -18.16 14.04
C ASP A 222 -1.16 -17.51 15.43
N ARG A 223 -1.47 -16.22 15.58
CA ARG A 223 -1.32 -15.49 16.85
C ARG A 223 -2.67 -15.27 17.50
N LEU A 224 -2.80 -15.79 18.74
CA LEU A 224 -4.03 -15.75 19.52
C LEU A 224 -4.60 -14.31 19.69
N TRP A 225 -3.75 -13.35 20.05
CA TRP A 225 -4.19 -11.96 20.24
C TRP A 225 -4.61 -11.28 18.93
N CYS A 226 -3.89 -11.51 17.84
CA CYS A 226 -4.21 -10.91 16.53
C CYS A 226 -5.56 -11.42 16.01
N THR A 227 -5.84 -12.71 16.15
CA THR A 227 -7.13 -13.29 15.71
C THR A 227 -8.27 -12.86 16.62
N TYR A 228 -8.02 -12.71 17.93
CA TYR A 228 -8.96 -12.12 18.86
C TYR A 228 -9.31 -10.66 18.51
N GLU A 229 -8.31 -9.81 18.21
CA GLU A 229 -8.53 -8.41 17.79
C GLU A 229 -9.37 -8.34 16.52
N LEU A 230 -9.06 -9.17 15.54
CA LEU A 230 -9.79 -9.23 14.28
C LEU A 230 -11.23 -9.70 14.46
N ALA A 231 -11.45 -10.72 15.30
CA ALA A 231 -12.78 -11.20 15.60
C ALA A 231 -13.60 -10.20 16.42
N SER A 232 -12.96 -9.51 17.36
CA SER A 232 -13.54 -8.40 18.11
C SER A 232 -14.01 -7.31 17.14
N TRP A 233 -13.16 -6.91 16.20
CA TRP A 233 -13.51 -5.90 15.19
C TRP A 233 -14.64 -6.37 14.27
N LEU A 234 -14.62 -7.62 13.81
CA LEU A 234 -15.72 -8.21 13.04
C LEU A 234 -17.04 -8.15 13.81
N ARG A 235 -17.02 -8.40 15.13
CA ARG A 235 -18.21 -8.27 15.99
C ARG A 235 -18.67 -6.82 16.15
N LEU A 236 -17.74 -5.90 16.41
CA LEU A 236 -18.04 -4.51 16.74
C LEU A 236 -18.45 -3.67 15.52
N SER A 237 -17.73 -3.81 14.40
CA SER A 237 -17.87 -2.94 13.22
C SER A 237 -18.40 -3.65 11.98
N GLY A 238 -18.51 -4.99 12.01
CA GLY A 238 -18.83 -5.78 10.81
C GLY A 238 -17.75 -5.68 9.73
N MET A 239 -16.49 -5.46 10.12
CA MET A 239 -15.33 -5.23 9.22
C MET A 239 -15.33 -3.90 8.47
N LYS A 240 -16.20 -2.94 8.82
CA LYS A 240 -16.16 -1.59 8.27
C LYS A 240 -14.81 -0.93 8.55
N ASP A 241 -14.36 -0.10 7.61
CA ASP A 241 -13.11 0.67 7.68
C ASP A 241 -11.85 -0.14 8.01
N THR A 242 -11.80 -1.42 7.63
CA THR A 242 -10.61 -2.24 7.82
C THR A 242 -9.64 -2.08 6.67
N THR A 243 -8.38 -1.75 6.96
CA THR A 243 -7.29 -1.76 5.98
C THR A 243 -6.33 -2.89 6.31
N VAL A 244 -5.98 -3.71 5.32
CA VAL A 244 -4.93 -4.71 5.49
C VAL A 244 -3.72 -4.35 4.64
N MET A 245 -2.54 -4.38 5.25
CA MET A 245 -1.28 -4.08 4.62
C MET A 245 -0.29 -5.22 4.88
N PRO A 246 -0.07 -6.10 3.88
CA PRO A 246 1.04 -7.03 3.90
C PRO A 246 2.39 -6.30 4.06
N ILE A 247 3.15 -6.67 5.09
CA ILE A 247 4.37 -5.94 5.49
C ILE A 247 5.51 -5.97 4.44
N HIS A 248 5.40 -6.86 3.45
CA HIS A 248 6.39 -7.01 2.37
C HIS A 248 6.10 -6.13 1.14
N ILE A 249 4.93 -5.49 1.04
CA ILE A 249 4.60 -4.59 -0.08
C ILE A 249 5.46 -3.32 -0.04
N ALA A 250 5.58 -2.71 1.14
CA ALA A 250 6.31 -1.45 1.30
C ALA A 250 7.77 -1.51 0.82
N PRO A 251 8.61 -2.50 1.20
CA PRO A 251 9.97 -2.58 0.68
C PRO A 251 10.03 -2.81 -0.83
N ALA A 252 9.09 -3.55 -1.43
CA ALA A 252 9.05 -3.75 -2.88
C ALA A 252 8.77 -2.42 -3.60
N LEU A 253 7.77 -1.65 -3.14
CA LEU A 253 7.44 -0.34 -3.73
C LEU A 253 8.55 0.69 -3.51
N PHE A 254 9.19 0.70 -2.34
CA PHE A 254 10.32 1.58 -2.10
C PHE A 254 11.51 1.21 -2.99
N ALA A 255 11.82 -0.07 -3.18
CA ALA A 255 12.87 -0.50 -4.10
C ALA A 255 12.62 0.00 -5.54
N ILE A 256 11.38 -0.12 -6.04
CA ILE A 256 10.96 0.46 -7.33
C ILE A 256 11.18 1.98 -7.34
N THR A 257 10.67 2.68 -6.33
CA THR A 257 10.75 4.15 -6.22
C THR A 257 12.19 4.64 -6.24
N PHE A 258 13.05 4.07 -5.40
CA PHE A 258 14.46 4.45 -5.28
C PHE A 258 15.25 4.11 -6.54
N SER A 259 14.96 2.98 -7.17
CA SER A 259 15.54 2.60 -8.45
C SER A 259 15.21 3.62 -9.55
N LEU A 260 13.93 3.98 -9.70
CA LEU A 260 13.49 4.98 -10.67
C LEU A 260 14.17 6.33 -10.46
N TRP A 261 14.19 6.83 -9.23
CA TRP A 261 14.89 8.07 -8.89
C TRP A 261 16.39 8.01 -9.20
N SER A 262 17.04 6.88 -8.86
CA SER A 262 18.47 6.69 -9.12
C SER A 262 18.78 6.68 -10.61
N SER A 263 17.98 5.95 -11.41
CA SER A 263 18.15 5.90 -12.87
C SER A 263 17.93 7.27 -13.53
N ILE A 264 16.93 8.03 -13.07
CA ILE A 264 16.67 9.40 -13.54
C ILE A 264 17.85 10.31 -13.23
N ILE A 265 18.34 10.31 -11.99
CA ILE A 265 19.47 11.14 -11.57
C ILE A 265 20.73 10.79 -12.35
N ILE A 266 21.04 9.50 -12.51
CA ILE A 266 22.22 9.06 -13.28
C ILE A 266 22.12 9.57 -14.72
N PHE A 267 20.95 9.45 -15.35
CA PHE A 267 20.75 9.87 -16.74
C PHE A 267 20.84 11.40 -16.92
N ILE A 268 20.28 12.16 -15.98
CA ILE A 268 20.25 13.62 -16.01
C ILE A 268 21.63 14.22 -15.69
N TYR A 269 22.31 13.74 -14.65
CA TYR A 269 23.51 14.40 -14.12
C TYR A 269 24.82 13.87 -14.69
N ALA A 270 24.85 12.68 -15.29
CA ALA A 270 26.06 12.18 -15.94
C ALA A 270 26.63 13.15 -17.00
N PRO A 271 25.83 13.71 -17.94
CA PRO A 271 26.33 14.69 -18.91
C PRO A 271 26.90 15.97 -18.28
N THR A 272 26.33 16.42 -17.15
CA THR A 272 26.78 17.62 -16.43
C THR A 272 28.12 17.38 -15.74
N ILE A 273 28.26 16.23 -15.07
CA ILE A 273 29.53 15.79 -14.47
C ILE A 273 30.61 15.68 -15.55
N ARG A 274 30.26 15.10 -16.70
CA ARG A 274 31.13 15.05 -17.88
C ARG A 274 31.58 16.45 -18.33
N GLY A 275 30.67 17.41 -18.44
CA GLY A 275 31.00 18.79 -18.82
C GLY A 275 32.00 19.43 -17.87
N TYR A 276 31.84 19.22 -16.56
CA TYR A 276 32.77 19.73 -15.54
C TYR A 276 34.17 19.13 -15.67
N PHE A 277 34.27 17.79 -15.81
CA PHE A 277 35.57 17.11 -15.97
C PHE A 277 36.28 17.46 -17.28
N LEU A 278 35.54 17.69 -18.36
CA LEU A 278 36.12 18.12 -19.65
C LEU A 278 36.59 19.56 -19.63
N TRP A 279 35.87 20.44 -18.91
CA TRP A 279 36.30 21.82 -18.75
C TRP A 279 37.60 21.93 -17.94
N SER A 280 37.80 21.03 -16.96
CA SER A 280 39.05 20.98 -16.19
C SER A 280 40.24 20.37 -16.94
N ASP A 281 40.00 19.51 -17.95
CA ASP A 281 41.05 18.80 -18.71
C ASP A 281 40.90 19.06 -20.23
N VAL A 282 41.38 20.21 -20.72
CA VAL A 282 41.34 20.65 -22.13
C VAL A 282 42.15 19.74 -23.11
N ARG A 283 42.60 18.56 -22.70
CA ARG A 283 43.53 17.72 -23.49
C ARG A 283 43.26 16.21 -23.47
N ARG A 284 42.00 15.75 -23.32
CA ARG A 284 41.65 14.32 -23.44
C ARG A 284 41.05 13.92 -24.78
N SER A 285 41.43 12.73 -25.23
CA SER A 285 41.03 12.06 -26.48
C SER A 285 39.52 11.75 -26.52
N GLY A 286 38.91 11.77 -27.71
CA GLY A 286 37.49 11.48 -27.92
C GLY A 286 37.04 10.08 -27.48
N SER A 287 37.97 9.14 -27.27
CA SER A 287 37.70 7.79 -26.75
C SER A 287 37.19 7.78 -25.30
N ASP A 288 37.64 8.71 -24.47
CA ASP A 288 37.31 8.75 -23.04
C ASP A 288 35.87 9.23 -22.82
N LEU A 289 35.35 10.01 -23.79
CA LEU A 289 34.01 10.60 -23.80
C LEU A 289 32.91 9.57 -24.00
N LEU A 290 33.07 8.72 -25.02
CA LEU A 290 32.12 7.64 -25.30
C LEU A 290 32.07 6.65 -24.12
N THR A 291 33.23 6.39 -23.52
CA THR A 291 33.36 5.47 -22.39
C THR A 291 32.53 5.96 -21.18
N PHE A 292 32.57 7.24 -20.85
CA PHE A 292 31.81 7.78 -19.70
C PHE A 292 30.28 7.72 -19.89
N ASP A 293 29.78 8.08 -21.08
CA ASP A 293 28.35 8.01 -21.40
C ASP A 293 27.84 6.56 -21.35
N VAL A 294 28.62 5.63 -21.92
CA VAL A 294 28.30 4.20 -21.90
C VAL A 294 28.29 3.67 -20.47
N VAL A 295 29.29 4.00 -19.65
CA VAL A 295 29.36 3.55 -18.25
C VAL A 295 28.17 4.08 -17.44
N SER A 296 27.82 5.36 -17.60
CA SER A 296 26.70 5.96 -16.87
C SER A 296 25.36 5.40 -17.33
N GLY A 297 25.18 5.19 -18.65
CA GLY A 297 23.99 4.53 -19.19
C GLY A 297 23.85 3.09 -18.68
N VAL A 298 24.94 2.33 -18.65
CA VAL A 298 24.98 0.97 -18.09
C VAL A 298 24.66 0.99 -16.59
N ALA A 299 25.22 1.92 -15.82
CA ALA A 299 24.92 2.06 -14.39
C ALA A 299 23.44 2.38 -14.15
N GLY A 300 22.87 3.34 -14.88
CA GLY A 300 21.45 3.68 -14.80
C GLY A 300 20.53 2.50 -15.17
N LEU A 301 20.90 1.73 -16.18
CA LEU A 301 20.20 0.51 -16.59
C LEU A 301 20.30 -0.59 -15.53
N LEU A 302 21.48 -0.80 -14.95
CA LEU A 302 21.67 -1.76 -13.85
C LEU A 302 20.84 -1.38 -12.62
N CYS A 303 20.78 -0.09 -12.26
CA CYS A 303 19.90 0.39 -11.19
C CYS A 303 18.42 0.08 -11.50
N ALA A 304 17.96 0.31 -12.73
CA ALA A 304 16.60 0.03 -13.17
C ALA A 304 16.29 -1.48 -13.13
N ILE A 305 17.18 -2.33 -13.64
CA ILE A 305 16.98 -3.77 -13.70
C ILE A 305 17.08 -4.39 -12.31
N VAL A 306 18.19 -4.16 -11.59
CA VAL A 306 18.44 -4.81 -10.30
C VAL A 306 17.50 -4.26 -9.22
N GLY A 307 17.47 -2.93 -9.08
CA GLY A 307 16.67 -2.27 -8.04
C GLY A 307 15.18 -2.16 -8.39
N GLY A 308 14.86 -2.00 -9.68
CA GLY A 308 13.49 -1.75 -10.13
C GLY A 308 12.75 -3.02 -10.53
N VAL A 309 13.44 -4.09 -10.96
CA VAL A 309 12.80 -5.34 -11.39
C VAL A 309 13.18 -6.51 -10.49
N ILE A 310 14.47 -6.85 -10.37
CA ILE A 310 14.91 -8.09 -9.69
C ILE A 310 14.58 -8.06 -8.20
N LEU A 311 15.00 -7.02 -7.48
CA LEU A 311 14.78 -6.91 -6.04
C LEU A 311 13.28 -6.84 -5.66
N PRO A 312 12.45 -5.99 -6.29
CA PRO A 312 11.01 -5.97 -6.03
C PRO A 312 10.34 -7.29 -6.39
N THR A 313 10.79 -7.97 -7.46
CA THR A 313 10.30 -9.30 -7.82
C THR A 313 10.60 -10.31 -6.71
N HIS A 314 11.84 -10.33 -6.21
CA HIS A 314 12.24 -11.22 -5.12
C HIS A 314 11.42 -10.97 -3.85
N LEU A 315 11.22 -9.70 -3.46
CA LEU A 315 10.41 -9.33 -2.30
C LEU A 315 8.94 -9.70 -2.48
N SER A 316 8.40 -9.48 -3.68
CA SER A 316 7.00 -9.79 -4.02
C SER A 316 6.77 -11.31 -4.12
N ARG A 317 7.77 -12.11 -4.50
CA ARG A 317 7.68 -13.59 -4.46
C ARG A 317 7.51 -14.11 -3.04
N HIS A 318 8.21 -13.53 -2.07
CA HIS A 318 8.03 -13.89 -0.66
C HIS A 318 6.61 -13.60 -0.18
N LEU A 319 6.06 -12.45 -0.56
CA LEU A 319 4.67 -12.11 -0.33
C LEU A 319 3.73 -13.12 -1.00
N ALA A 320 3.93 -13.39 -2.29
CA ALA A 320 3.13 -14.33 -3.06
C ALA A 320 3.11 -15.72 -2.42
N ASN A 321 4.27 -16.26 -2.02
CA ASN A 321 4.36 -17.55 -1.35
C ASN A 321 3.59 -17.57 -0.02
N SER A 322 3.65 -16.47 0.73
CA SER A 322 2.93 -16.35 2.00
C SER A 322 1.41 -16.29 1.78
N LEU A 323 0.97 -15.56 0.75
CA LEU A 323 -0.43 -15.45 0.36
C LEU A 323 -1.01 -16.76 -0.20
N ARG A 324 -0.18 -17.66 -0.76
CA ARG A 324 -0.63 -19.00 -1.20
C ARG A 324 -1.04 -19.89 -0.03
N LEU A 325 -0.40 -19.73 1.12
CA LEU A 325 -0.71 -20.50 2.31
C LEU A 325 -1.91 -19.94 3.06
N LEU A 326 -2.26 -18.67 2.81
CA LEU A 326 -3.32 -17.97 3.53
C LEU A 326 -4.70 -18.65 3.47
N PRO A 327 -5.22 -19.12 2.31
CA PRO A 327 -6.47 -19.87 2.28
C PRO A 327 -6.43 -21.12 3.16
N GLN A 328 -5.35 -21.91 3.08
CA GLN A 328 -5.20 -23.13 3.89
C GLN A 328 -5.08 -22.82 5.38
N GLN A 329 -4.40 -21.73 5.74
CA GLN A 329 -4.33 -21.25 7.13
C GLN A 329 -5.70 -20.84 7.67
N LEU A 330 -6.53 -20.20 6.83
CA LEU A 330 -7.89 -19.78 7.21
C LEU A 330 -8.85 -20.96 7.27
N GLU A 331 -8.79 -21.88 6.30
CA GLU A 331 -9.63 -23.10 6.27
C GLU A 331 -9.39 -23.97 7.50
N ARG A 332 -8.12 -24.14 7.89
CA ARG A 332 -7.71 -24.93 9.07
C ARG A 332 -7.70 -24.12 10.35
N PHE A 333 -8.11 -22.85 10.31
CA PHE A 333 -8.03 -21.96 11.46
C PHE A 333 -8.79 -22.56 12.65
N SER A 334 -8.12 -22.67 13.79
CA SER A 334 -8.69 -23.07 15.06
C SER A 334 -8.13 -22.16 16.14
N ILE A 335 -8.99 -21.46 16.87
CA ILE A 335 -8.55 -20.61 17.97
C ILE A 335 -7.80 -21.42 19.03
N ARG A 336 -8.12 -22.72 19.15
CA ARG A 336 -7.45 -23.69 20.05
C ARG A 336 -6.00 -23.99 19.65
N GLU A 337 -5.67 -23.85 18.38
CA GLU A 337 -4.32 -24.14 17.85
C GLU A 337 -3.45 -22.88 17.70
N THR A 338 -4.03 -21.68 17.81
CA THR A 338 -3.26 -20.43 17.73
C THR A 338 -2.18 -20.33 18.81
N ASN A 339 -1.02 -19.78 18.48
CA ASN A 339 0.10 -19.57 19.41
C ASN A 339 -0.15 -18.40 20.37
N CYS A 340 0.13 -18.65 21.66
CA CYS A 340 0.16 -17.67 22.75
C CYS A 340 1.56 -17.59 23.34
N PHE A 341 2.06 -16.37 23.60
CA PHE A 341 3.41 -16.17 24.14
C PHE A 341 3.60 -16.88 25.49
N CYS A 342 2.61 -16.82 26.38
CA CYS A 342 2.64 -17.50 27.67
C CYS A 342 2.80 -19.01 27.51
N CYS A 343 2.04 -19.63 26.59
CA CYS A 343 2.02 -21.07 26.38
C CYS A 343 3.33 -21.58 25.78
N SER A 344 3.88 -20.85 24.80
CA SER A 344 5.15 -21.18 24.15
C SER A 344 6.36 -21.13 25.10
N HIS A 345 6.22 -20.49 26.26
CA HIS A 345 7.24 -20.44 27.30
C HIS A 345 6.80 -21.16 28.58
N HIS A 346 5.89 -22.12 28.49
CA HIS A 346 5.41 -22.92 29.63
C HIS A 346 4.92 -22.08 30.81
N HIS A 347 4.24 -20.96 30.53
CA HIS A 347 3.77 -20.00 31.52
C HIS A 347 4.86 -19.41 32.41
N VAL A 348 6.10 -19.32 31.90
CA VAL A 348 7.22 -18.67 32.59
C VAL A 348 7.86 -17.64 31.67
N HIS A 349 7.93 -16.39 32.11
CA HIS A 349 8.56 -15.33 31.31
C HIS A 349 10.06 -15.63 31.11
N PRO A 350 10.58 -15.62 29.87
CA PRO A 350 11.94 -16.07 29.58
C PRO A 350 13.03 -15.25 30.30
N GLU A 351 12.84 -13.94 30.40
CA GLU A 351 13.79 -13.02 31.06
C GLU A 351 13.57 -12.90 32.58
N THR A 352 12.37 -12.52 33.03
CA THR A 352 12.10 -12.25 34.45
C THR A 352 11.90 -13.51 35.29
N LYS A 353 11.71 -14.68 34.66
CA LYS A 353 11.40 -15.97 35.30
C LYS A 353 10.11 -15.98 36.13
N LYS A 354 9.27 -14.94 36.03
CA LYS A 354 7.97 -14.89 36.70
C LYS A 354 6.96 -15.78 35.99
N HIS A 355 6.02 -16.34 36.76
CA HIS A 355 4.88 -17.06 36.21
C HIS A 355 3.96 -16.11 35.42
N LEU A 356 3.52 -16.53 34.25
CA LEU A 356 2.63 -15.78 33.36
C LEU A 356 1.21 -16.34 33.43
N PRO A 357 0.17 -15.50 33.59
CA PRO A 357 -1.20 -15.95 33.40
C PRO A 357 -1.40 -16.51 31.98
N CYS A 358 -2.37 -17.41 31.83
CA CYS A 358 -2.65 -18.03 30.55
C CYS A 358 -3.56 -17.14 29.68
N ASP A 359 -2.97 -16.43 28.72
CA ASP A 359 -3.69 -15.61 27.73
C ASP A 359 -4.80 -16.41 27.02
N ARG A 360 -4.56 -17.70 26.74
CA ARG A 360 -5.54 -18.58 26.09
C ARG A 360 -6.79 -18.78 26.95
N GLN A 361 -6.61 -19.07 28.24
CA GLN A 361 -7.74 -19.23 29.16
C GLN A 361 -8.53 -17.93 29.28
N LEU A 362 -7.83 -16.79 29.30
CA LEU A 362 -8.44 -15.48 29.35
C LEU A 362 -9.30 -15.21 28.11
N ILE A 363 -8.74 -15.36 26.92
CA ILE A 363 -9.48 -15.17 25.67
C ILE A 363 -10.65 -16.15 25.57
N PHE A 364 -10.47 -17.42 25.93
CA PHE A 364 -11.57 -18.38 25.91
C PHE A 364 -12.70 -17.98 26.84
N LYS A 365 -12.39 -17.50 28.05
CA LYS A 365 -13.40 -16.98 28.98
C LYS A 365 -14.17 -15.82 28.35
N MET A 366 -13.49 -14.89 27.67
CA MET A 366 -14.14 -13.79 26.97
C MET A 366 -15.04 -14.28 25.82
N LEU A 367 -14.56 -15.23 25.00
CA LEU A 367 -15.34 -15.83 23.91
C LEU A 367 -16.57 -16.59 24.44
N LEU A 368 -16.47 -17.23 25.60
CA LEU A 368 -17.59 -17.90 26.27
C LEU A 368 -18.65 -16.91 26.74
N GLN A 369 -18.23 -15.83 27.40
CA GLN A 369 -19.13 -14.75 27.82
C GLN A 369 -19.84 -14.14 26.62
N TRP A 370 -19.10 -13.88 25.55
CA TRP A 370 -19.63 -13.38 24.30
C TRP A 370 -20.71 -14.24 23.69
N GLN A 371 -20.61 -15.57 23.79
CA GLN A 371 -21.62 -16.47 23.28
C GLN A 371 -22.82 -16.58 24.21
N GLN A 372 -22.62 -16.57 25.53
CA GLN A 372 -23.72 -16.53 26.49
C GLN A 372 -24.65 -15.34 26.22
N ASP A 373 -24.08 -14.19 25.88
CA ASP A 373 -24.85 -13.00 25.47
C ASP A 373 -25.71 -13.27 24.21
N PHE A 374 -25.26 -14.14 23.29
CA PHE A 374 -25.98 -14.45 22.04
C PHE A 374 -27.01 -15.57 22.16
N THR A 375 -26.70 -16.65 22.89
CA THR A 375 -27.50 -17.90 22.87
C THR A 375 -28.22 -18.19 24.17
N GLY A 376 -27.88 -17.51 25.27
CA GLY A 376 -28.38 -17.83 26.61
C GLY A 376 -27.94 -19.21 27.14
N SER A 377 -27.06 -19.92 26.41
CA SER A 377 -26.56 -21.25 26.75
C SER A 377 -25.05 -21.21 27.00
N ALA A 378 -24.59 -21.93 28.03
CA ALA A 378 -23.22 -21.87 28.54
C ALA A 378 -22.29 -22.99 28.02
N GLU A 379 -22.69 -23.75 26.98
CA GLU A 379 -21.91 -24.90 26.54
C GLU A 379 -20.59 -24.49 25.84
N SER A 380 -19.46 -24.89 26.42
CA SER A 380 -18.16 -24.29 26.11
C SER A 380 -17.50 -24.80 24.83
N VAL A 381 -17.69 -26.08 24.50
CA VAL A 381 -17.09 -26.72 23.32
C VAL A 381 -17.74 -26.20 22.04
N ALA A 382 -19.07 -26.21 22.01
CA ALA A 382 -19.87 -25.65 20.91
C ALA A 382 -19.57 -24.16 20.67
N THR A 383 -19.15 -23.43 21.71
CA THR A 383 -18.83 -22.01 21.60
C THR A 383 -17.58 -21.72 20.79
N LEU A 384 -16.48 -22.40 21.11
CA LEU A 384 -15.23 -22.18 20.38
C LEU A 384 -15.33 -22.68 18.93
N GLU A 385 -16.10 -23.74 18.70
CA GLU A 385 -16.38 -24.22 17.34
C GLU A 385 -17.25 -23.26 16.54
N ALA A 386 -18.28 -22.65 17.17
CA ALA A 386 -19.07 -21.61 16.53
C ALA A 386 -18.21 -20.37 16.18
N PHE A 387 -17.25 -20.03 17.03
CA PHE A 387 -16.27 -18.97 16.75
C PHE A 387 -15.39 -19.32 15.55
N ASP A 388 -14.76 -20.51 15.56
CA ASP A 388 -13.90 -20.97 14.46
C ASP A 388 -14.69 -21.04 13.15
N PHE A 389 -15.92 -21.54 13.19
CA PHE A 389 -16.84 -21.57 12.06
C PHE A 389 -17.13 -20.16 11.52
N ARG A 390 -17.40 -19.18 12.39
CA ARG A 390 -17.62 -17.78 11.96
C ARG A 390 -16.38 -17.19 11.31
N ILE A 391 -15.19 -17.48 11.81
CA ILE A 391 -13.93 -17.04 11.20
C ILE A 391 -13.77 -17.66 9.81
N ARG A 392 -13.89 -18.98 9.68
CA ARG A 392 -13.81 -19.67 8.39
C ARG A 392 -14.88 -19.17 7.41
N GLN A 393 -16.12 -19.01 7.85
CA GLN A 393 -17.22 -18.66 6.93
C GLN A 393 -17.24 -17.17 6.54
N LYS A 394 -17.04 -16.25 7.49
CA LYS A 394 -17.18 -14.81 7.25
C LYS A 394 -15.86 -14.12 6.99
N LEU A 395 -14.84 -14.47 7.77
CA LEU A 395 -13.55 -13.77 7.70
C LEU A 395 -12.73 -14.27 6.51
N GLU A 396 -12.75 -15.55 6.19
CA GLU A 396 -11.96 -16.07 5.05
C GLU A 396 -12.32 -15.40 3.73
N PRO A 397 -13.60 -15.33 3.27
CA PRO A 397 -13.90 -14.68 2.00
C PRO A 397 -13.63 -13.17 2.03
N TRP A 398 -13.73 -12.54 3.21
CA TRP A 398 -13.37 -11.14 3.36
C TRP A 398 -11.85 -10.94 3.22
N VAL A 399 -11.05 -11.73 3.94
CA VAL A 399 -9.59 -11.69 3.93
C VAL A 399 -9.06 -12.02 2.54
N LEU A 400 -9.56 -13.06 1.88
CA LEU A 400 -9.11 -13.42 0.55
C LEU A 400 -9.44 -12.36 -0.50
N ARG A 401 -10.57 -11.66 -0.38
CA ARG A 401 -10.90 -10.53 -1.27
C ARG A 401 -10.00 -9.31 -1.04
N HIS A 402 -9.61 -9.02 0.20
CA HIS A 402 -8.84 -7.82 0.53
C HIS A 402 -7.32 -8.02 0.52
N ILE A 403 -6.85 -9.23 0.85
CA ILE A 403 -5.43 -9.60 0.95
C ILE A 403 -5.01 -10.49 -0.24
N GLY A 404 -5.84 -11.47 -0.60
CA GLY A 404 -5.49 -12.56 -1.52
C GLY A 404 -5.13 -12.09 -2.94
N GLY A 405 -5.66 -10.96 -3.39
CA GLY A 405 -5.33 -10.37 -4.68
C GLY A 405 -3.94 -9.73 -4.80
N ALA A 406 -3.15 -9.70 -3.73
CA ALA A 406 -1.97 -8.82 -3.62
C ALA A 406 -2.31 -7.37 -4.03
N HIS A 407 -3.55 -6.94 -3.75
CA HIS A 407 -4.05 -5.64 -4.16
C HIS A 407 -3.27 -4.55 -3.43
N VAL A 408 -2.29 -3.98 -4.12
CA VAL A 408 -1.69 -2.72 -3.70
C VAL A 408 -2.71 -1.62 -4.02
N PRO A 409 -3.15 -0.83 -3.02
CA PRO A 409 -4.04 0.28 -3.29
C PRO A 409 -3.42 1.18 -4.37
N PHE A 410 -4.15 1.43 -5.46
CA PHE A 410 -3.64 2.21 -6.60
C PHE A 410 -3.06 3.56 -6.17
N ARG A 411 -3.64 4.19 -5.14
CA ARG A 411 -3.12 5.42 -4.53
C ARG A 411 -1.67 5.31 -4.01
N MET A 412 -1.27 4.19 -3.44
CA MET A 412 0.09 3.95 -2.97
C MET A 412 1.04 3.74 -4.14
N LEU A 413 0.59 2.98 -5.14
CA LEU A 413 1.32 2.80 -6.38
C LEU A 413 1.60 4.15 -7.04
N LEU A 414 0.57 4.98 -7.19
CA LEU A 414 0.68 6.34 -7.72
C LEU A 414 1.69 7.17 -6.91
N ALA A 415 1.56 7.19 -5.58
CA ALA A 415 2.43 7.97 -4.70
C ALA A 415 3.90 7.52 -4.72
N THR A 416 4.18 6.28 -5.09
CA THR A 416 5.54 5.70 -5.07
C THR A 416 6.18 5.64 -6.45
N SER A 417 5.50 5.08 -7.45
CA SER A 417 6.08 4.84 -8.78
C SER A 417 5.89 5.98 -9.78
N CYS A 418 4.86 6.83 -9.63
CA CYS A 418 4.62 7.93 -10.59
C CYS A 418 5.44 9.16 -10.28
N VAL A 419 5.64 9.46 -8.99
CA VAL A 419 6.30 10.70 -8.55
C VAL A 419 7.68 10.90 -9.18
N PRO A 420 8.58 9.89 -9.25
CA PRO A 420 9.88 10.07 -9.92
C PRO A 420 9.72 10.50 -11.39
N LEU A 421 8.82 9.85 -12.11
CA LEU A 421 8.55 10.14 -13.52
C LEU A 421 7.91 11.52 -13.70
N MET A 422 6.94 11.88 -12.84
CA MET A 422 6.31 13.21 -12.86
C MET A 422 7.35 14.31 -12.64
N CYS A 423 8.21 14.18 -11.63
CA CYS A 423 9.23 15.19 -11.35
C CYS A 423 10.22 15.32 -12.51
N SER A 424 10.63 14.20 -13.12
CA SER A 424 11.46 14.20 -14.34
C SER A 424 10.79 14.88 -15.52
N THR A 425 9.47 14.69 -15.67
CA THR A 425 8.75 15.36 -16.75
C THR A 425 8.56 16.86 -16.51
N ILE A 426 8.50 17.29 -15.25
CA ILE A 426 8.38 18.69 -14.87
C ILE A 426 9.64 19.49 -15.24
N ASP A 427 10.81 18.85 -15.28
CA ASP A 427 12.04 19.48 -15.79
C ASP A 427 11.92 19.94 -17.27
N TYR A 428 10.90 19.49 -18.02
CA TYR A 428 10.65 19.96 -19.39
C TYR A 428 9.78 21.23 -19.46
N ILE A 429 9.17 21.69 -18.36
CA ILE A 429 8.27 22.86 -18.38
C ILE A 429 8.93 24.12 -18.99
N PRO A 430 10.18 24.50 -18.64
CA PRO A 430 10.82 25.66 -19.26
C PRO A 430 10.91 25.54 -20.79
N ALA A 431 11.31 24.37 -21.28
CA ALA A 431 11.38 24.10 -22.71
C ALA A 431 10.00 24.10 -23.40
N MET A 432 8.95 23.62 -22.71
CA MET A 432 7.58 23.68 -23.25
C MET A 432 7.08 25.12 -23.39
N ILE A 433 7.41 25.99 -22.43
CA ILE A 433 7.04 27.42 -22.48
C ILE A 433 7.74 28.11 -23.66
N GLU A 434 9.01 27.79 -23.91
CA GLU A 434 9.77 28.36 -25.04
C GLU A 434 9.30 27.86 -26.41
N LEU A 435 9.01 26.56 -26.54
CA LEU A 435 8.65 25.95 -27.82
C LEU A 435 7.24 26.36 -28.31
N GLY A 436 6.31 26.57 -27.38
CA GLY A 436 4.91 26.87 -27.67
C GLY A 436 4.19 25.81 -28.54
N GLY A 437 2.90 26.01 -28.78
CA GLY A 437 2.12 25.27 -29.77
C GLY A 437 2.13 23.74 -29.66
N VAL A 438 2.27 23.06 -30.80
CA VAL A 438 2.17 21.60 -30.91
C VAL A 438 3.34 20.86 -30.24
N PRO A 439 4.62 21.27 -30.36
CA PRO A 439 5.73 20.59 -29.68
C PRO A 439 5.60 20.57 -28.16
N ALA A 440 5.16 21.68 -27.56
CA ALA A 440 4.90 21.76 -26.11
C ALA A 440 3.79 20.78 -25.69
N PHE A 441 2.68 20.75 -26.44
CA PHE A 441 1.59 19.80 -26.21
C PHE A 441 2.06 18.34 -26.30
N ARG A 442 2.93 18.01 -27.26
CA ARG A 442 3.48 16.66 -27.43
C ARG A 442 4.33 16.22 -26.24
N LEU A 443 5.22 17.10 -25.78
CA LEU A 443 6.06 16.82 -24.62
C LEU A 443 5.20 16.66 -23.35
N GLY A 444 4.19 17.50 -23.16
CA GLY A 444 3.24 17.39 -22.07
C GLY A 444 2.43 16.09 -22.10
N LEU A 445 1.99 15.64 -23.28
CA LEU A 445 1.27 14.38 -23.42
C LEU A 445 2.17 13.17 -23.14
N ASP A 446 3.38 13.12 -23.70
CA ASP A 446 4.35 12.04 -23.42
C ASP A 446 4.67 11.96 -21.91
N ALA A 447 4.83 13.11 -21.27
CA ALA A 447 5.01 13.21 -19.82
C ALA A 447 3.87 12.58 -19.00
N ILE A 448 2.61 12.89 -19.37
CA ILE A 448 1.42 12.33 -18.72
C ILE A 448 1.38 10.81 -18.92
N LEU A 449 1.65 10.33 -20.14
CA LEU A 449 1.64 8.90 -20.44
C LEU A 449 2.71 8.13 -19.66
N GLN A 450 3.95 8.62 -19.64
CA GLN A 450 5.01 7.98 -18.87
C GLN A 450 4.69 7.95 -17.37
N SER A 451 4.20 9.07 -16.84
CA SER A 451 3.94 9.22 -15.40
C SER A 451 2.76 8.39 -14.91
N PHE A 452 1.62 8.45 -15.59
CA PHE A 452 0.37 7.87 -15.08
C PHE A 452 0.05 6.48 -15.63
N VAL A 453 0.73 6.08 -16.72
CA VAL A 453 0.44 4.81 -17.38
C VAL A 453 1.62 3.84 -17.27
N LEU A 454 2.80 4.25 -17.74
CA LEU A 454 3.95 3.35 -17.77
C LEU A 454 4.45 3.02 -16.36
N GLY A 455 4.63 4.01 -15.49
CA GLY A 455 5.09 3.81 -14.11
C GLY A 455 4.24 2.81 -13.31
N PRO A 456 2.94 3.07 -13.12
CA PRO A 456 2.02 2.12 -12.48
C PRO A 456 1.94 0.79 -13.20
N GLY A 457 1.90 0.80 -14.54
CA GLY A 457 1.79 -0.41 -15.35
C GLY A 457 2.96 -1.37 -15.12
N VAL A 458 4.19 -0.85 -15.17
CA VAL A 458 5.42 -1.61 -14.92
C VAL A 458 5.49 -2.11 -13.48
N ALA A 459 5.20 -1.24 -12.51
CA ALA A 459 5.23 -1.63 -11.09
C ALA A 459 4.18 -2.73 -10.79
N THR A 460 2.97 -2.61 -11.36
CA THR A 460 1.95 -3.66 -11.26
C THR A 460 2.45 -4.93 -11.94
N ALA A 461 3.00 -4.84 -13.16
CA ALA A 461 3.51 -6.00 -13.90
C ALA A 461 4.60 -6.76 -13.13
N ILE A 462 5.52 -6.06 -12.47
CA ILE A 462 6.56 -6.66 -11.62
C ILE A 462 5.93 -7.44 -10.46
N MET A 463 4.96 -6.84 -9.76
CA MET A 463 4.25 -7.53 -8.68
C MET A 463 3.44 -8.73 -9.21
N MET A 464 2.90 -8.64 -10.42
CA MET A 464 2.17 -9.73 -11.07
C MET A 464 3.07 -10.87 -11.52
N ILE A 465 4.22 -10.60 -12.15
CA ILE A 465 5.19 -11.65 -12.51
C ILE A 465 5.65 -12.41 -11.26
N SER A 466 5.76 -11.70 -10.15
CA SER A 466 6.07 -12.32 -8.85
C SER A 466 4.94 -13.20 -8.33
N ALA A 467 3.70 -12.84 -8.66
CA ALA A 467 2.50 -13.61 -8.39
C ALA A 467 2.17 -14.66 -9.48
N ALA A 468 2.81 -14.66 -10.65
CA ALA A 468 2.46 -15.58 -11.73
C ALA A 468 2.75 -17.06 -11.42
N GLY A 469 3.49 -17.35 -10.34
CA GLY A 469 3.57 -18.70 -9.81
C GLY A 469 2.35 -19.13 -8.98
N PHE A 470 1.37 -18.25 -8.72
CA PHE A 470 0.12 -18.65 -8.06
C PHE A 470 -0.60 -19.64 -8.96
N ASP A 471 -0.96 -20.77 -8.36
CA ASP A 471 -1.76 -21.79 -8.99
C ASP A 471 -3.08 -21.18 -9.47
N CYS A 472 -3.40 -21.33 -10.76
CA CYS A 472 -4.52 -20.64 -11.42
C CYS A 472 -5.90 -21.11 -10.91
N LYS A 473 -5.94 -22.05 -9.96
CA LYS A 473 -7.14 -22.55 -9.31
C LYS A 473 -7.86 -21.51 -8.44
N ASN A 474 -7.15 -20.51 -7.91
CA ASN A 474 -7.77 -19.42 -7.16
C ASN A 474 -8.05 -18.24 -8.09
N HIS A 475 -9.32 -17.81 -8.20
CA HIS A 475 -9.83 -16.70 -9.03
C HIS A 475 -9.04 -15.38 -8.95
N VAL A 476 -8.15 -15.24 -7.96
CA VAL A 476 -7.15 -14.19 -7.80
C VAL A 476 -6.34 -13.90 -9.07
N GLY A 477 -5.95 -14.94 -9.83
CA GLY A 477 -5.20 -14.75 -11.08
C GLY A 477 -5.99 -13.96 -12.14
N CYS A 478 -7.32 -14.12 -12.15
CA CYS A 478 -8.20 -13.46 -13.11
C CYS A 478 -8.38 -11.98 -12.81
N ASP A 479 -8.68 -11.58 -11.57
CA ASP A 479 -8.87 -10.15 -11.21
C ASP A 479 -7.60 -9.32 -11.44
N LEU A 480 -6.46 -9.94 -11.16
CA LEU A 480 -5.15 -9.34 -11.37
C LEU A 480 -4.81 -9.24 -12.86
N PHE A 481 -5.10 -10.28 -13.65
CA PHE A 481 -5.03 -10.23 -15.12
C PHE A 481 -5.95 -9.16 -15.71
N PHE A 482 -7.18 -9.02 -15.22
CA PHE A 482 -8.09 -7.96 -15.68
C PHE A 482 -7.57 -6.57 -15.31
N THR A 483 -6.90 -6.40 -14.18
CA THR A 483 -6.25 -5.14 -13.81
C THR A 483 -5.11 -4.80 -14.77
N LEU A 484 -4.29 -5.80 -15.14
CA LEU A 484 -3.26 -5.61 -16.16
C LEU A 484 -3.86 -5.34 -17.53
N LEU A 485 -4.90 -6.07 -17.92
CA LEU A 485 -5.56 -5.90 -19.20
C LEU A 485 -6.18 -4.51 -19.29
N LYS A 486 -6.80 -4.00 -18.21
CA LYS A 486 -7.30 -2.63 -18.12
C LYS A 486 -6.17 -1.60 -18.20
N SER A 487 -5.09 -1.78 -17.46
CA SER A 487 -3.92 -0.88 -17.50
C SER A 487 -3.30 -0.88 -18.90
N THR A 488 -3.09 -2.06 -19.47
CA THR A 488 -2.52 -2.29 -20.80
C THR A 488 -3.40 -1.74 -21.90
N ALA A 489 -4.71 -2.02 -21.87
CA ALA A 489 -5.66 -1.52 -22.84
C ALA A 489 -5.74 0.01 -22.76
N SER A 490 -5.66 0.58 -21.56
CA SER A 490 -5.52 2.03 -21.38
C SER A 490 -4.23 2.55 -21.99
N THR A 491 -3.08 1.87 -21.77
CA THR A 491 -1.81 2.19 -22.44
C THR A 491 -1.90 2.10 -23.95
N LEU A 492 -2.54 1.06 -24.48
CA LEU A 492 -2.66 0.81 -25.90
C LEU A 492 -3.57 1.86 -26.56
N VAL A 493 -4.73 2.15 -25.95
CA VAL A 493 -5.65 3.20 -26.41
C VAL A 493 -4.95 4.56 -26.39
N LEU A 494 -4.24 4.88 -25.31
CA LEU A 494 -3.52 6.15 -25.21
C LEU A 494 -2.32 6.23 -26.17
N ALA A 495 -1.61 5.13 -26.40
CA ALA A 495 -0.54 5.05 -27.39
C ALA A 495 -1.08 5.14 -28.83
N ILE A 496 -2.26 4.58 -29.10
CA ILE A 496 -2.96 4.70 -30.39
C ILE A 496 -3.46 6.13 -30.61
N ILE A 497 -4.06 6.76 -29.59
CA ILE A 497 -4.46 8.17 -29.61
C ILE A 497 -3.23 9.05 -29.81
N TRP A 498 -2.13 8.76 -29.12
CA TRP A 498 -0.87 9.47 -29.30
C TRP A 498 -0.32 9.28 -30.72
N ALA A 499 -0.30 8.06 -31.24
CA ALA A 499 0.16 7.76 -32.60
C ALA A 499 -0.72 8.43 -33.67
N SER A 500 -2.05 8.43 -33.49
CA SER A 500 -2.99 9.03 -34.45
C SER A 500 -2.90 10.55 -34.49
N ILE A 501 -2.53 11.20 -33.37
CA ILE A 501 -2.28 12.64 -33.29
C ILE A 501 -0.88 13.01 -33.84
N ASN A 502 0.09 12.09 -33.83
CA ASN A 502 1.52 12.42 -33.98
C ASN A 502 2.25 11.95 -35.26
N ILE A 503 1.60 11.31 -36.25
CA ILE A 503 2.32 10.83 -37.44
C ILE A 503 2.41 11.90 -38.56
N PRO A 504 3.61 12.46 -38.77
CA PRO A 504 4.24 12.53 -40.09
C PRO A 504 5.08 11.26 -40.31
N ARG A 505 5.09 10.72 -41.54
CA ARG A 505 5.67 9.41 -41.93
C ARG A 505 7.14 9.14 -41.56
N ALA A 506 7.90 10.11 -41.05
CA ALA A 506 9.34 10.00 -40.79
C ALA A 506 9.72 9.48 -39.38
N ILE A 507 8.77 9.34 -38.43
CA ILE A 507 9.06 8.90 -37.05
C ILE A 507 8.26 7.63 -36.73
N LEU A 508 8.41 6.58 -37.54
CA LEU A 508 7.90 5.25 -37.19
C LEU A 508 8.72 4.58 -36.06
N GLY A 509 9.96 5.01 -35.84
CA GLY A 509 10.89 4.35 -34.91
C GLY A 509 10.53 4.47 -33.43
N HIS A 510 10.14 5.65 -32.95
CA HIS A 510 9.85 5.87 -31.52
C HIS A 510 8.45 5.35 -31.12
N VAL A 511 7.45 5.52 -31.98
CA VAL A 511 6.11 4.93 -31.81
C VAL A 511 6.20 3.40 -31.85
N GLY A 512 6.96 2.87 -32.80
CA GLY A 512 7.25 1.45 -32.92
C GLY A 512 7.96 0.90 -31.67
N TRP A 513 8.90 1.65 -31.08
CA TRP A 513 9.55 1.26 -29.83
C TRP A 513 8.58 1.21 -28.65
N GLN A 514 7.73 2.22 -28.44
CA GLN A 514 6.76 2.18 -27.33
C GLN A 514 5.69 1.10 -27.53
N LEU A 515 5.20 0.90 -28.76
CA LEU A 515 4.28 -0.20 -29.08
C LEU A 515 4.97 -1.56 -28.96
N ALA A 516 6.24 -1.69 -29.32
CA ALA A 516 7.02 -2.91 -29.16
C ALA A 516 7.30 -3.21 -27.68
N VAL A 517 7.66 -2.21 -26.86
CA VAL A 517 7.83 -2.38 -25.40
C VAL A 517 6.49 -2.75 -24.76
N GLY A 518 5.40 -2.09 -25.15
CA GLY A 518 4.05 -2.48 -24.75
C GLY A 518 3.75 -3.93 -25.13
N ALA A 519 3.94 -4.32 -26.39
CA ALA A 519 3.72 -5.68 -26.87
C ALA A 519 4.63 -6.71 -26.18
N VAL A 520 5.90 -6.38 -25.91
CA VAL A 520 6.87 -7.25 -25.22
C VAL A 520 6.54 -7.42 -23.75
N LEU A 521 5.88 -6.46 -23.10
CA LEU A 521 5.38 -6.65 -21.73
C LEU A 521 4.04 -7.41 -21.72
N VAL A 522 3.20 -7.20 -22.73
CA VAL A 522 1.82 -7.68 -22.76
C VAL A 522 1.72 -9.10 -23.28
N VAL A 523 2.42 -9.43 -24.37
CA VAL A 523 2.35 -10.75 -25.01
C VAL A 523 2.86 -11.85 -24.09
N PRO A 524 4.03 -11.71 -23.40
CA PRO A 524 4.45 -12.70 -22.43
C PRO A 524 3.50 -12.80 -21.25
N THR A 525 2.89 -11.70 -20.81
CA THR A 525 1.96 -11.76 -19.67
C THR A 525 0.64 -12.45 -20.05
N ILE A 526 0.13 -12.23 -21.27
CA ILE A 526 -1.00 -12.98 -21.83
C ILE A 526 -0.63 -14.46 -22.04
N ALA A 527 0.58 -14.76 -22.51
CA ALA A 527 1.03 -16.13 -22.72
C ALA A 527 1.21 -16.88 -21.40
N ILE A 528 1.83 -16.26 -20.39
CA ILE A 528 1.97 -16.78 -19.03
C ILE A 528 0.59 -17.03 -18.43
N PHE A 529 -0.34 -16.08 -18.54
CA PHE A 529 -1.71 -16.26 -18.06
C PHE A 529 -2.42 -17.43 -18.75
N ARG A 530 -2.34 -17.53 -20.08
CA ARG A 530 -2.91 -18.66 -20.83
C ARG A 530 -2.30 -20.01 -20.45
N CYS A 531 -0.99 -20.08 -20.22
CA CYS A 531 -0.33 -21.28 -19.73
C CYS A 531 -0.83 -21.65 -18.32
N CYS A 532 -0.88 -20.69 -17.40
CA CYS A 532 -1.37 -20.92 -16.04
C CYS A 532 -2.84 -21.39 -16.04
N CYS A 533 -3.72 -20.76 -16.83
CA CYS A 533 -5.12 -21.19 -16.94
C CYS A 533 -5.28 -22.60 -17.52
N ARG A 534 -4.47 -22.97 -18.54
CA ARG A 534 -4.51 -24.32 -19.11
C ARG A 534 -4.03 -25.40 -18.13
N SER A 535 -3.10 -25.08 -17.23
CA SER A 535 -2.64 -26.02 -16.21
C SER A 535 -3.63 -26.20 -15.05
N ALA A 536 -4.49 -25.23 -14.78
CA ALA A 536 -5.49 -25.31 -13.69
C ALA A 536 -6.75 -26.09 -14.08
N VAL A 537 -7.09 -26.13 -15.37
CA VAL A 537 -8.08 -27.08 -15.91
C VAL A 537 -7.37 -28.41 -16.07
N GLY A 538 -7.39 -29.25 -15.03
CA GLY A 538 -6.94 -30.63 -15.15
C GLY A 538 -7.67 -31.35 -16.30
N PRO A 539 -7.13 -32.45 -16.86
CA PRO A 539 -7.87 -33.25 -17.83
C PRO A 539 -9.23 -33.58 -17.21
N SER A 540 -10.30 -33.14 -17.86
CA SER A 540 -11.66 -33.49 -17.49
C SER A 540 -11.79 -35.01 -17.49
N GLU A 541 -11.95 -35.59 -16.30
CA GLU A 541 -12.57 -36.91 -16.12
C GLU A 541 -14.09 -36.79 -16.24
#